data_AF-A0A7C5D1E5-F1
#
_entry.id   AF-A0A7C5D1E5-F1
#
_cell.length_a   1.000
_cell.length_b   1.000
_cell.length_c   1.000
_cell.angle_alpha   90.00
_cell.angle_beta   90.00
_cell.angle_gamma   90.00
#
_symmetry.space_group_name_H-M   'P 1'
#
loop_
_entity.id
_entity.type
_entity.pdbx_description
1 polymer ?
#
loop_
_entity_poly.entity_id
_entity_poly.type
_entity_poly.pdbx_seq_one_letter_code
_entity_poly.pdbx_strand_id
1 'polypeptide(L)'
;MPPLFRGIDWIAFSVTTLVVWIGYFLTLAPDLTLEDSGELATASFYGGIPHPPGYPVWTIYTWFWANLIPIGNVAWRVALASATAGALACGLIALLVSRGSSMLIEGLEDLKQMRGGWENLICLTAGFAAGTLMGFNGYFWSQAVIVEVYTFSVLSLMAVMACLLRWVYAPHQRRYLYLAMFIFGICFTNHQTLLIAAMGIEVAIAARHERLGRNLFLGNSIIYLAGLIAWAQGLIPMFNSPAGGGINMIFFLFNLIGLLSIAAYVWFAIRTKEDFWELLRDGALLLGVCLLALTPSEIFRWLAVIGGFGSLCLWAYLTWLTRKEGLEQLVVMLMGLLWIAGASLYLYMAIAGMSTPPMQWGYPRTVEGFFHAITRGQYEKPNPTNIFADPLRFLVQLRMLAEGVGEEFNWVYTFVALVPLLYFFKMQKRERAWILGIVAIYFCMGVL
;
A
#
# COMPACT_ATOMS: atom_id res chain seq x y z
N MET A 1 -7.89 -6.92 -26.62
CA MET A 1 -8.00 -5.58 -26.01
C MET A 1 -6.71 -4.83 -26.27
N PRO A 2 -6.76 -3.53 -26.63
CA PRO A 2 -5.56 -2.74 -26.82
C PRO A 2 -4.73 -2.66 -25.51
N PRO A 3 -3.40 -2.46 -25.61
CA PRO A 3 -2.57 -2.20 -24.45
C PRO A 3 -3.06 -0.95 -23.72
N LEU A 4 -3.01 -0.94 -22.37
CA LEU A 4 -3.40 0.24 -21.59
C LEU A 4 -2.42 1.38 -21.89
N PHE A 5 -1.13 1.10 -21.71
CA PHE A 5 -0.07 2.05 -21.95
C PHE A 5 0.28 2.09 -23.43
N ARG A 6 0.27 3.28 -23.99
CA ARG A 6 0.59 3.58 -25.38
C ARG A 6 2.10 3.81 -25.51
N GLY A 7 2.60 3.86 -26.75
CA GLY A 7 4.01 4.18 -27.00
C GLY A 7 4.46 5.49 -26.35
N ILE A 8 3.61 6.53 -26.38
CA ILE A 8 3.94 7.82 -25.75
C ILE A 8 4.08 7.74 -24.23
N ASP A 9 3.30 6.87 -23.58
CA ASP A 9 3.36 6.70 -22.13
C ASP A 9 4.70 6.03 -21.75
N TRP A 10 5.16 5.05 -22.54
CA TRP A 10 6.48 4.44 -22.38
C TRP A 10 7.63 5.40 -22.71
N ILE A 11 7.47 6.30 -23.68
CA ILE A 11 8.45 7.37 -23.93
C ILE A 11 8.54 8.30 -22.71
N ALA A 12 7.40 8.71 -22.13
CA ALA A 12 7.38 9.52 -20.92
C ALA A 12 8.09 8.82 -19.75
N PHE A 13 7.84 7.52 -19.55
CA PHE A 13 8.57 6.69 -18.59
C PHE A 13 10.09 6.74 -18.84
N SER A 14 10.52 6.36 -20.05
CA SER A 14 11.94 6.19 -20.36
C SER A 14 12.73 7.50 -20.30
N VAL A 15 12.18 8.58 -20.87
CA VAL A 15 12.83 9.91 -20.85
C VAL A 15 12.95 10.42 -19.42
N THR A 16 11.88 10.29 -18.63
CA THR A 16 11.91 10.76 -17.22
C THR A 16 12.88 9.95 -16.39
N THR A 17 12.85 8.62 -16.47
CA THR A 17 13.81 7.76 -15.77
C THR A 17 15.23 8.11 -16.16
N LEU A 18 15.52 8.30 -17.46
CA LEU A 18 16.87 8.62 -17.90
C LEU A 18 17.34 9.98 -17.36
N VAL A 19 16.52 11.02 -17.45
CA VAL A 19 16.88 12.37 -16.98
C VAL A 19 17.11 12.38 -15.47
N VAL A 20 16.19 11.79 -14.70
CA VAL A 20 16.32 11.71 -13.23
C VAL A 20 17.52 10.85 -12.83
N TRP A 21 17.72 9.71 -13.49
CA TRP A 21 18.86 8.83 -13.21
C TRP A 21 20.19 9.51 -13.49
N ILE A 22 20.33 10.24 -14.61
CA ILE A 22 21.54 11.02 -14.91
C ILE A 22 21.77 12.07 -13.82
N GLY A 23 20.73 12.81 -13.43
CA GLY A 23 20.83 13.79 -12.35
C GLY A 23 21.33 13.17 -11.04
N TYR A 24 20.70 12.09 -10.59
CA TYR A 24 21.09 11.37 -9.39
C TYR A 24 22.51 10.79 -9.47
N PHE A 25 22.87 10.19 -10.62
CA PHE A 25 24.19 9.62 -10.82
C PHE A 25 25.29 10.69 -10.71
N LEU A 26 25.07 11.88 -11.27
CA LEU A 26 26.01 12.99 -11.22
C LEU A 26 26.16 13.59 -9.81
N THR A 27 25.17 13.42 -8.94
CA THR A 27 25.17 13.93 -7.56
C THR A 27 25.24 12.83 -6.51
N LEU A 28 25.57 11.61 -6.90
CA LEU A 28 25.62 10.46 -6.00
C LEU A 28 26.72 10.65 -4.95
N ALA A 29 26.43 10.31 -3.69
CA ALA A 29 27.45 10.35 -2.65
C ALA A 29 28.62 9.41 -3.02
N PRO A 30 29.88 9.91 -3.02
CA PRO A 30 31.03 9.12 -3.46
C PRO A 30 31.41 8.01 -2.46
N ASP A 31 31.03 8.17 -1.20
CA ASP A 31 31.32 7.23 -0.11
C ASP A 31 30.22 7.29 0.95
N LEU A 32 30.42 6.55 2.04
CA LEU A 32 29.50 6.43 3.15
C LEU A 32 29.10 7.78 3.74
N THR A 33 27.79 7.97 3.91
CA THR A 33 27.18 9.13 4.57
C THR A 33 26.84 8.84 6.03
N LEU A 34 26.17 9.79 6.70
CA LEU A 34 25.76 9.69 8.11
C LEU A 34 24.55 8.76 8.30
N GLU A 35 24.02 8.73 9.52
CA GLU A 35 22.82 7.98 9.91
C GLU A 35 22.97 6.46 9.70
N ASP A 36 21.98 5.82 9.08
CA ASP A 36 21.88 4.37 8.96
C ASP A 36 22.70 3.82 7.78
N SER A 37 23.35 4.70 6.99
CA SER A 37 24.07 4.32 5.77
C SER A 37 25.10 3.21 5.99
N GLY A 38 25.84 3.28 7.11
CA GLY A 38 26.87 2.28 7.46
C GLY A 38 26.29 0.88 7.66
N GLU A 39 25.20 0.78 8.41
CA GLU A 39 24.58 -0.50 8.67
C GLU A 39 23.85 -1.06 7.44
N LEU A 40 23.18 -0.19 6.68
CA LEU A 40 22.44 -0.53 5.48
C LEU A 40 23.38 -1.04 4.38
N ALA A 41 24.53 -0.39 4.20
CA ALA A 41 25.56 -0.85 3.26
C ALA A 41 26.15 -2.21 3.68
N THR A 42 26.41 -2.40 4.98
CA THR A 42 26.92 -3.67 5.52
C THR A 42 25.90 -4.79 5.34
N ALA A 43 24.63 -4.56 5.68
CA ALA A 43 23.55 -5.52 5.46
C ALA A 43 23.41 -5.87 3.98
N SER A 44 23.46 -4.87 3.09
CA SER A 44 23.39 -5.10 1.64
C SER A 44 24.53 -5.98 1.14
N PHE A 45 25.77 -5.74 1.58
CA PHE A 45 26.93 -6.53 1.14
C PHE A 45 26.85 -7.99 1.57
N TYR A 46 26.49 -8.24 2.84
CA TYR A 46 26.45 -9.58 3.42
C TYR A 46 25.10 -10.30 3.29
N GLY A 47 24.07 -9.65 2.75
CA GLY A 47 22.70 -10.18 2.79
C GLY A 47 22.20 -10.32 4.23
N GLY A 48 22.49 -9.31 5.06
CA GLY A 48 22.17 -9.26 6.48
C GLY A 48 20.76 -8.76 6.79
N ILE A 49 20.54 -8.37 8.05
CA ILE A 49 19.28 -7.76 8.51
C ILE A 49 19.60 -6.38 9.11
N PRO A 50 19.25 -5.27 8.43
CA PRO A 50 19.33 -3.93 8.99
C PRO A 50 18.37 -3.70 10.16
N HIS A 51 18.39 -2.50 10.72
CA HIS A 51 17.46 -2.12 11.79
C HIS A 51 15.98 -2.41 11.43
N PRO A 52 15.15 -2.76 12.43
CA PRO A 52 13.72 -2.97 12.29
C PRO A 52 12.98 -1.91 11.45
N PRO A 53 12.13 -2.33 10.49
CA PRO A 53 11.59 -3.68 10.33
C PRO A 53 12.48 -4.63 9.51
N GLY A 54 13.70 -4.26 9.13
CA GLY A 54 14.70 -5.15 8.52
C GLY A 54 14.64 -5.28 6.99
N TYR A 55 13.72 -4.58 6.32
CA TYR A 55 13.74 -4.30 4.88
C TYR A 55 14.18 -5.48 3.97
N PRO A 56 13.56 -6.67 4.05
CA PRO A 56 14.08 -7.90 3.44
C PRO A 56 14.21 -7.81 1.91
N VAL A 57 13.18 -7.31 1.21
CA VAL A 57 13.20 -7.24 -0.25
C VAL A 57 14.13 -6.14 -0.76
N TRP A 58 14.19 -5.00 -0.05
CA TRP A 58 15.20 -3.99 -0.30
C TRP A 58 16.61 -4.56 -0.13
N THR A 59 16.88 -5.33 0.93
CA THR A 59 18.20 -5.92 1.19
C THR A 59 18.60 -6.92 0.11
N ILE A 60 17.66 -7.75 -0.35
CA ILE A 60 17.90 -8.67 -1.48
C ILE A 60 18.20 -7.86 -2.76
N TYR A 61 17.42 -6.80 -3.02
CA TYR A 61 17.64 -5.93 -4.17
C TYR A 61 19.03 -5.30 -4.14
N THR A 62 19.41 -4.64 -3.05
CA THR A 62 20.71 -3.95 -2.92
C THR A 62 21.89 -4.92 -2.82
N TRP A 63 21.69 -6.15 -2.34
CA TRP A 63 22.69 -7.20 -2.37
C TRP A 63 23.19 -7.50 -3.79
N PHE A 64 22.28 -7.51 -4.79
CA PHE A 64 22.68 -7.67 -6.18
C PHE A 64 23.58 -6.50 -6.65
N TRP A 65 23.26 -5.27 -6.28
CA TRP A 65 24.08 -4.11 -6.64
C TRP A 65 25.44 -4.13 -5.95
N ALA A 66 25.48 -4.47 -4.66
CA ALA A 66 26.71 -4.54 -3.88
C ALA A 66 27.69 -5.60 -4.42
N ASN A 67 27.18 -6.74 -4.88
CA ASN A 67 27.98 -7.91 -5.25
C ASN A 67 28.22 -8.09 -6.75
N LEU A 68 27.30 -7.66 -7.63
CA LEU A 68 27.45 -7.85 -9.09
C LEU A 68 28.21 -6.72 -9.77
N ILE A 69 28.23 -5.51 -9.20
CA ILE A 69 28.93 -4.36 -9.76
C ILE A 69 30.37 -4.36 -9.23
N PRO A 70 31.40 -4.52 -10.08
CA PRO A 70 32.79 -4.67 -9.62
C PRO A 70 33.51 -3.33 -9.38
N ILE A 71 32.83 -2.19 -9.53
CA ILE A 71 33.40 -0.84 -9.46
C ILE A 71 32.85 -0.04 -8.28
N GLY A 72 33.63 0.92 -7.79
CA GLY A 72 33.27 1.74 -6.63
C GLY A 72 33.33 0.98 -5.29
N ASN A 73 33.23 1.71 -4.18
CA ASN A 73 33.06 1.12 -2.86
C ASN A 73 31.62 0.59 -2.67
N VAL A 74 31.38 -0.20 -1.60
CA VAL A 74 30.07 -0.81 -1.34
C VAL A 74 28.98 0.25 -1.14
N ALA A 75 29.26 1.32 -0.39
CA ALA A 75 28.29 2.38 -0.12
C ALA A 75 27.80 3.01 -1.43
N TRP A 76 28.72 3.34 -2.34
CA TRP A 76 28.42 3.88 -3.66
C TRP A 76 27.57 2.93 -4.50
N ARG A 77 27.87 1.62 -4.50
CA ARG A 77 27.06 0.62 -5.25
C ARG A 77 25.64 0.51 -4.71
N VAL A 78 25.47 0.59 -3.40
CA VAL A 78 24.15 0.55 -2.76
C VAL A 78 23.41 1.86 -2.98
N ALA A 79 24.07 3.01 -2.89
CA ALA A 79 23.48 4.31 -3.24
C ALA A 79 23.05 4.34 -4.72
N LEU A 80 23.82 3.74 -5.63
CA LEU A 80 23.44 3.59 -7.03
C LEU A 80 22.15 2.76 -7.21
N ALA A 81 21.96 1.74 -6.35
CA ALA A 81 20.71 0.99 -6.28
C ALA A 81 19.53 1.88 -5.87
N SER A 82 19.73 2.74 -4.86
CA SER A 82 18.73 3.71 -4.39
C SER A 82 18.40 4.76 -5.47
N ALA A 83 19.42 5.29 -6.16
CA ALA A 83 19.25 6.21 -7.29
C ALA A 83 18.47 5.57 -8.44
N THR A 84 18.79 4.31 -8.76
CA THR A 84 18.11 3.56 -9.82
C THR A 84 16.65 3.28 -9.45
N ALA A 85 16.38 2.88 -8.21
CA ALA A 85 15.01 2.67 -7.73
C ALA A 85 14.20 3.97 -7.76
N GLY A 86 14.81 5.09 -7.33
CA GLY A 86 14.19 6.41 -7.34
C GLY A 86 13.85 6.89 -8.76
N ALA A 87 14.78 6.75 -9.69
CA ALA A 87 14.56 7.14 -11.09
C ALA A 87 13.51 6.27 -11.80
N LEU A 88 13.44 4.97 -11.49
CA LEU A 88 12.38 4.08 -11.98
C LEU A 88 11.02 4.46 -11.38
N ALA A 89 10.97 4.84 -10.09
CA ALA A 89 9.75 5.33 -9.46
C ALA A 89 9.22 6.60 -10.14
N CYS A 90 10.10 7.57 -10.41
CA CYS A 90 9.78 8.78 -11.17
C CYS A 90 9.29 8.46 -12.59
N GLY A 91 9.90 7.49 -13.26
CA GLY A 91 9.43 6.99 -14.55
C GLY A 91 8.01 6.42 -14.47
N LEU A 92 7.72 5.59 -13.46
CA LEU A 92 6.37 5.04 -13.27
C LEU A 92 5.35 6.13 -12.95
N ILE A 93 5.71 7.16 -12.19
CA ILE A 93 4.87 8.35 -12.00
C ILE A 93 4.59 9.02 -13.35
N ALA A 94 5.61 9.22 -14.18
CA ALA A 94 5.45 9.79 -15.52
C ALA A 94 4.53 8.93 -16.40
N LEU A 95 4.68 7.61 -16.36
CA LEU A 95 3.82 6.65 -17.07
C LEU A 95 2.35 6.77 -16.63
N LEU A 96 2.12 6.79 -15.32
CA LEU A 96 0.79 6.88 -14.70
C LEU A 96 0.11 8.22 -15.03
N VAL A 97 0.84 9.33 -14.94
CA VAL A 97 0.33 10.67 -15.23
C VAL A 97 0.11 10.87 -16.73
N SER A 98 1.00 10.39 -17.60
CA SER A 98 0.82 10.39 -19.06
C SER A 98 -0.46 9.63 -19.42
N ARG A 99 -0.64 8.42 -18.89
CA ARG A 99 -1.84 7.63 -19.19
C ARG A 99 -3.10 8.24 -18.56
N GLY A 100 -3.01 8.76 -17.34
CA GLY A 100 -4.10 9.46 -16.66
C GLY A 100 -4.58 10.68 -17.44
N SER A 101 -3.66 11.47 -17.99
CA SER A 101 -3.97 12.64 -18.83
C SER A 101 -4.77 12.24 -20.07
N SER A 102 -4.35 11.19 -20.76
CA SER A 102 -5.10 10.65 -21.90
C SER A 102 -6.48 10.13 -21.48
N MET A 103 -6.59 9.43 -20.35
CA MET A 103 -7.88 8.96 -19.86
C MET A 103 -8.85 10.11 -19.56
N LEU A 104 -8.35 11.22 -19.00
CA LEU A 104 -9.14 12.43 -18.77
C LEU A 104 -9.59 13.08 -20.09
N ILE A 105 -8.70 13.21 -21.07
CA ILE A 105 -9.01 13.76 -22.40
C ILE A 105 -9.99 12.85 -23.16
N GLU A 106 -9.82 11.53 -23.07
CA GLU A 106 -10.72 10.53 -23.66
C GLU A 106 -12.14 10.63 -23.07
N GLY A 107 -12.22 10.86 -21.75
CA GLY A 107 -13.44 10.80 -20.95
C GLY A 107 -14.28 12.08 -20.94
N LEU A 108 -13.69 13.25 -21.25
CA LEU A 108 -14.36 14.54 -21.25
C LEU A 108 -14.77 14.97 -22.66
N GLU A 109 -16.07 15.23 -22.86
CA GLU A 109 -16.59 15.62 -24.17
C GLU A 109 -16.01 16.94 -24.67
N ASP A 110 -15.86 17.89 -23.76
CA ASP A 110 -15.30 19.23 -24.00
C ASP A 110 -13.85 19.17 -24.54
N LEU A 111 -13.12 18.09 -24.27
CA LEU A 111 -11.71 17.91 -24.67
C LEU A 111 -11.53 16.99 -25.90
N LYS A 112 -12.62 16.46 -26.48
CA LYS A 112 -12.53 15.54 -27.64
C LYS A 112 -11.84 16.17 -28.85
N GLN A 113 -11.90 17.50 -29.00
CA GLN A 113 -11.24 18.23 -30.10
C GLN A 113 -9.71 18.28 -29.98
N MET A 114 -9.16 18.03 -28.79
CA MET A 114 -7.70 18.00 -28.55
C MET A 114 -7.05 16.67 -28.95
N ARG A 115 -7.84 15.70 -29.43
CA ARG A 115 -7.36 14.37 -29.84
C ARG A 115 -6.39 14.48 -31.02
N GLY A 116 -5.31 13.70 -30.99
CA GLY A 116 -4.28 13.67 -32.03
C GLY A 116 -2.90 14.07 -31.49
N GLY A 117 -2.17 14.91 -32.23
CA GLY A 117 -0.80 15.30 -31.88
C GLY A 117 -0.68 16.03 -30.53
N TRP A 118 -1.62 16.91 -30.22
CA TRP A 118 -1.65 17.66 -28.96
C TRP A 118 -1.87 16.77 -27.75
N GLU A 119 -2.69 15.72 -27.85
CA GLU A 119 -2.87 14.75 -26.76
C GLU A 119 -1.55 14.09 -26.39
N ASN A 120 -0.79 13.59 -27.38
CA ASN A 120 0.51 12.96 -27.13
C ASN A 120 1.50 13.94 -26.48
N LEU A 121 1.54 15.17 -26.96
CA LEU A 121 2.40 16.21 -26.38
C LEU A 121 2.04 16.48 -24.93
N ILE A 122 0.75 16.68 -24.62
CA ILE A 122 0.26 16.93 -23.26
C ILE A 122 0.59 15.75 -22.33
N CYS A 123 0.36 14.53 -22.80
CA CYS A 123 0.64 13.33 -22.01
C CYS A 123 2.14 13.22 -21.68
N LEU A 124 3.00 13.46 -22.67
CA LEU A 124 4.46 13.46 -22.48
C LEU A 124 4.89 14.57 -21.53
N THR A 125 4.42 15.81 -21.72
CA THR A 125 4.83 16.94 -20.89
C THR A 125 4.32 16.83 -19.46
N ALA A 126 3.07 16.39 -19.26
CA ALA A 126 2.49 16.20 -17.94
C ALA A 126 3.17 15.04 -17.20
N GLY A 127 3.40 13.91 -17.89
CA GLY A 127 4.13 12.78 -17.34
C GLY A 127 5.56 13.17 -16.94
N PHE A 128 6.31 13.78 -17.85
CA PHE A 128 7.67 14.24 -17.60
C PHE A 128 7.72 15.21 -16.43
N ALA A 129 6.89 16.26 -16.44
CA ALA A 129 6.84 17.25 -15.37
C ALA A 129 6.55 16.61 -14.01
N ALA A 130 5.55 15.72 -13.91
CA ALA A 130 5.21 15.07 -12.65
C ALA A 130 6.36 14.19 -12.11
N GLY A 131 6.99 13.39 -12.98
CA GLY A 131 8.09 12.53 -12.55
C GLY A 131 9.37 13.29 -12.22
N THR A 132 9.69 14.38 -12.93
CA THR A 132 10.84 15.24 -12.59
C THR A 132 10.57 16.11 -11.36
N LEU A 133 9.33 16.56 -11.14
CA LEU A 133 8.96 17.27 -9.91
C LEU A 133 9.16 16.37 -8.70
N MET A 134 8.75 15.10 -8.78
CA MET A 134 9.05 14.12 -7.72
C MET A 134 10.56 13.86 -7.61
N GLY A 135 11.26 13.70 -8.74
CA GLY A 135 12.67 13.31 -8.77
C GLY A 135 13.62 14.38 -8.22
N PHE A 136 13.40 15.65 -8.58
CA PHE A 136 14.27 16.75 -8.15
C PHE A 136 13.71 17.53 -6.97
N ASN A 137 12.76 16.94 -6.26
CA ASN A 137 12.27 17.44 -4.99
C ASN A 137 13.33 17.30 -3.88
N GLY A 138 13.41 18.25 -2.95
CA GLY A 138 14.46 18.31 -1.93
C GLY A 138 14.56 17.06 -1.06
N TYR A 139 13.43 16.53 -0.60
CA TYR A 139 13.42 15.31 0.21
C TYR A 139 13.68 14.06 -0.61
N PHE A 140 12.96 13.86 -1.72
CA PHE A 140 13.09 12.61 -2.46
C PHE A 140 14.49 12.47 -3.10
N TRP A 141 15.05 13.58 -3.60
CA TRP A 141 16.40 13.60 -4.13
C TRP A 141 17.44 13.29 -3.05
N SER A 142 17.33 13.88 -1.85
CA SER A 142 18.30 13.64 -0.77
C SER A 142 18.37 12.16 -0.38
N GLN A 143 17.23 11.46 -0.39
CA GLN A 143 17.15 10.03 -0.11
C GLN A 143 17.60 9.15 -1.29
N ALA A 144 17.56 9.66 -2.52
CA ALA A 144 17.91 8.90 -3.71
C ALA A 144 19.41 8.83 -3.98
N VAL A 145 20.20 9.77 -3.45
CA VAL A 145 21.64 9.90 -3.72
C VAL A 145 22.54 9.32 -2.63
N ILE A 146 21.95 8.66 -1.62
CA ILE A 146 22.63 8.05 -0.49
C ILE A 146 22.16 6.60 -0.29
N VAL A 147 22.75 5.90 0.69
CA VAL A 147 22.37 4.52 1.05
C VAL A 147 21.09 4.54 1.88
N GLU A 148 19.94 4.44 1.20
CA GLU A 148 18.64 4.56 1.85
C GLU A 148 17.53 3.66 1.28
N VAL A 149 16.50 3.40 2.09
CA VAL A 149 15.42 2.42 1.80
C VAL A 149 14.19 3.02 1.10
N TYR A 150 14.01 4.34 1.20
CA TYR A 150 12.76 5.01 0.83
C TYR A 150 12.46 4.95 -0.67
N THR A 151 13.45 5.09 -1.55
CA THR A 151 13.22 5.10 -3.01
C THR A 151 12.68 3.78 -3.54
N PHE A 152 13.14 2.65 -2.99
CA PHE A 152 12.63 1.33 -3.34
C PHE A 152 11.20 1.12 -2.83
N SER A 153 10.88 1.68 -1.67
CA SER A 153 9.51 1.70 -1.14
C SER A 153 8.56 2.44 -2.09
N VAL A 154 8.94 3.63 -2.57
CA VAL A 154 8.16 4.39 -3.56
C VAL A 154 8.06 3.64 -4.89
N LEU A 155 9.15 3.03 -5.39
CA LEU A 155 9.11 2.19 -6.59
C LEU A 155 8.09 1.06 -6.46
N SER A 156 8.12 0.34 -5.33
CA SER A 156 7.20 -0.77 -5.08
C SER A 156 5.74 -0.30 -5.04
N LEU A 157 5.45 0.84 -4.40
CA LEU A 157 4.10 1.42 -4.40
C LEU A 157 3.67 1.86 -5.81
N MET A 158 4.55 2.47 -6.60
CA MET A 158 4.23 2.85 -7.98
C MET A 158 3.95 1.64 -8.87
N ALA A 159 4.60 0.50 -8.62
CA ALA A 159 4.27 -0.76 -9.30
C ALA A 159 2.86 -1.28 -8.90
N VAL A 160 2.47 -1.16 -7.61
CA VAL A 160 1.08 -1.42 -7.18
C VAL A 160 0.11 -0.52 -7.93
N MET A 161 0.40 0.78 -8.00
CA MET A 161 -0.46 1.76 -8.67
C MET A 161 -0.59 1.50 -10.18
N ALA A 162 0.49 1.10 -10.87
CA ALA A 162 0.44 0.71 -12.27
C ALA A 162 -0.42 -0.53 -12.53
N CYS A 163 -0.31 -1.54 -11.66
CA CYS A 163 -1.15 -2.73 -11.72
C CYS A 163 -2.62 -2.41 -11.43
N LEU A 164 -2.87 -1.58 -10.41
CA LEU A 164 -4.21 -1.14 -10.03
C LEU A 164 -4.86 -0.33 -11.14
N LEU A 165 -4.16 0.63 -11.77
CA LEU A 165 -4.68 1.38 -12.92
C LEU A 165 -5.04 0.46 -14.08
N ARG A 166 -4.20 -0.54 -14.39
CA ARG A 166 -4.50 -1.54 -15.42
C ARG A 166 -5.76 -2.33 -15.11
N TRP A 167 -5.94 -2.73 -13.86
CA TRP A 167 -7.16 -3.41 -13.44
C TRP A 167 -8.38 -2.48 -13.46
N VAL A 168 -8.26 -1.23 -13.00
CA VAL A 168 -9.36 -0.24 -13.04
C VAL A 168 -9.85 -0.03 -14.48
N TYR A 169 -8.93 0.04 -15.43
CA TYR A 169 -9.29 0.14 -16.85
C TYR A 169 -10.04 -1.11 -17.35
N ALA A 170 -9.55 -2.30 -16.99
CA ALA A 170 -10.05 -3.59 -17.47
C ALA A 170 -10.33 -4.58 -16.31
N PRO A 171 -11.44 -4.43 -15.55
CA PRO A 171 -11.64 -5.14 -14.28
C PRO A 171 -11.81 -6.66 -14.41
N HIS A 172 -12.12 -7.17 -15.60
CA HIS A 172 -12.12 -8.61 -15.89
C HIS A 172 -10.70 -9.21 -15.90
N GLN A 173 -9.64 -8.40 -16.05
CA GLN A 173 -8.23 -8.86 -16.01
C GLN A 173 -7.72 -8.93 -14.57
N ARG A 174 -8.32 -9.82 -13.77
CA ARG A 174 -8.05 -9.98 -12.33
C ARG A 174 -6.58 -10.23 -11.99
N ARG A 175 -5.78 -10.77 -12.92
CA ARG A 175 -4.33 -10.96 -12.74
C ARG A 175 -3.58 -9.70 -12.32
N TYR A 176 -4.00 -8.51 -12.76
CA TYR A 176 -3.36 -7.25 -12.37
C TYR A 176 -3.74 -6.83 -10.96
N LEU A 177 -4.97 -7.13 -10.52
CA LEU A 177 -5.38 -6.95 -9.13
C LEU A 177 -4.61 -7.89 -8.21
N TYR A 178 -4.48 -9.16 -8.61
CA TYR A 178 -3.67 -10.16 -7.91
C TYR A 178 -2.20 -9.77 -7.79
N LEU A 179 -1.60 -9.32 -8.90
CA LEU A 179 -0.23 -8.82 -8.91
C LEU A 179 -0.09 -7.56 -8.04
N ALA A 180 -1.05 -6.63 -8.08
CA ALA A 180 -1.06 -5.45 -7.23
C ALA A 180 -1.04 -5.84 -5.75
N MET A 181 -1.86 -6.82 -5.32
CA MET A 181 -1.91 -7.26 -3.93
C MET A 181 -0.64 -7.99 -3.49
N PHE A 182 -0.05 -8.82 -4.36
CA PHE A 182 1.23 -9.46 -4.10
C PHE A 182 2.35 -8.42 -3.90
N ILE A 183 2.46 -7.46 -4.82
CA ILE A 183 3.45 -6.37 -4.72
C ILE A 183 3.14 -5.48 -3.50
N PHE A 184 1.87 -5.28 -3.15
CA PHE A 184 1.50 -4.54 -1.94
C PHE A 184 1.95 -5.25 -0.66
N GLY A 185 1.94 -6.60 -0.64
CA GLY A 185 2.59 -7.39 0.40
C GLY A 185 4.09 -7.14 0.47
N ILE A 186 4.76 -7.03 -0.68
CA ILE A 186 6.18 -6.63 -0.76
C ILE A 186 6.39 -5.20 -0.24
N CYS A 187 5.51 -4.26 -0.59
CA CYS A 187 5.58 -2.88 -0.10
C CYS A 187 5.56 -2.82 1.43
N PHE A 188 4.73 -3.64 2.07
CA PHE A 188 4.67 -3.77 3.53
C PHE A 188 6.00 -4.26 4.14
N THR A 189 6.78 -5.05 3.39
CA THR A 189 8.14 -5.46 3.83
C THR A 189 9.17 -4.35 3.69
N ASN A 190 8.97 -3.40 2.78
CA ASN A 190 9.87 -2.27 2.57
C ASN A 190 9.57 -1.11 3.54
N HIS A 191 8.30 -0.80 3.76
CA HIS A 191 7.91 0.27 4.68
C HIS A 191 6.51 0.03 5.24
N GLN A 192 6.43 -0.30 6.53
CA GLN A 192 5.18 -0.76 7.16
C GLN A 192 4.05 0.28 7.13
N THR A 193 4.37 1.58 7.13
CA THR A 193 3.33 2.64 7.07
C THR A 193 2.57 2.64 5.75
N LEU A 194 3.12 2.07 4.67
CA LEU A 194 2.42 1.91 3.39
C LEU A 194 1.19 1.01 3.51
N LEU A 195 1.07 0.22 4.59
CA LEU A 195 -0.11 -0.58 4.86
C LEU A 195 -1.38 0.28 4.96
N ILE A 196 -1.27 1.54 5.40
CA ILE A 196 -2.43 2.44 5.55
C ILE A 196 -3.05 2.76 4.18
N ALA A 197 -2.27 2.67 3.08
CA ALA A 197 -2.79 2.79 1.71
C ALA A 197 -3.82 1.70 1.36
N ALA A 198 -3.91 0.60 2.12
CA ALA A 198 -4.88 -0.48 1.89
C ALA A 198 -6.31 0.05 1.79
N MET A 199 -6.72 0.93 2.72
CA MET A 199 -8.07 1.51 2.71
C MET A 199 -8.33 2.34 1.44
N GLY A 200 -7.34 3.08 0.97
CA GLY A 200 -7.43 3.83 -0.28
C GLY A 200 -7.51 2.93 -1.53
N ILE A 201 -6.76 1.83 -1.54
CA ILE A 201 -6.81 0.80 -2.60
C ILE A 201 -8.21 0.15 -2.63
N GLU A 202 -8.78 -0.18 -1.46
CA GLU A 202 -10.13 -0.74 -1.37
C GLU A 202 -11.20 0.24 -1.87
N VAL A 203 -11.08 1.54 -1.55
CA VAL A 203 -11.96 2.57 -2.11
C VAL A 203 -11.87 2.61 -3.63
N ALA A 204 -10.66 2.51 -4.21
CA ALA A 204 -10.48 2.44 -5.66
C ALA A 204 -11.18 1.21 -6.27
N ILE A 205 -11.06 0.05 -5.60
CA ILE A 205 -11.69 -1.21 -6.02
C ILE A 205 -13.21 -1.12 -5.93
N ALA A 206 -13.74 -0.60 -4.83
CA ALA A 206 -15.17 -0.45 -4.60
C ALA A 206 -15.81 0.55 -5.58
N ALA A 207 -15.13 1.67 -5.85
CA ALA A 207 -15.58 2.67 -6.82
C ALA A 207 -15.65 2.09 -8.24
N ARG A 208 -14.73 1.17 -8.58
CA ARG A 208 -14.74 0.51 -9.89
C ARG A 208 -15.72 -0.66 -9.99
N HIS A 209 -15.71 -1.54 -8.99
CA HIS A 209 -16.43 -2.81 -8.98
C HIS A 209 -17.12 -3.04 -7.63
N GLU A 210 -18.39 -2.64 -7.55
CA GLU A 210 -19.17 -2.56 -6.31
C GLU A 210 -19.28 -3.90 -5.57
N ARG A 211 -19.48 -5.02 -6.28
CA ARG A 211 -19.51 -6.36 -5.68
C ARG A 211 -18.17 -6.81 -5.08
N LEU A 212 -17.05 -6.35 -5.63
CA LEU A 212 -15.73 -6.64 -5.05
C LEU A 212 -15.50 -5.76 -3.82
N GLY A 213 -15.87 -4.47 -3.92
CA GLY A 213 -15.87 -3.56 -2.77
C GLY A 213 -16.67 -4.09 -1.59
N ARG A 214 -17.90 -4.56 -1.82
CA ARG A 214 -18.73 -5.23 -0.80
C ARG A 214 -17.96 -6.32 -0.07
N ASN A 215 -17.34 -7.24 -0.80
CA ASN A 215 -16.63 -8.38 -0.23
C ASN A 215 -15.34 -7.96 0.51
N LEU A 216 -14.67 -6.89 0.09
CA LEU A 216 -13.54 -6.30 0.83
C LEU A 216 -14.02 -5.74 2.17
N PHE A 217 -15.08 -4.94 2.17
CA PHE A 217 -15.65 -4.39 3.39
C PHE A 217 -16.24 -5.45 4.33
N LEU A 218 -16.76 -6.56 3.78
CA LEU A 218 -17.10 -7.76 4.56
C LEU A 218 -15.85 -8.34 5.23
N GLY A 219 -14.75 -8.51 4.48
CA GLY A 219 -13.47 -8.95 5.02
C GLY A 219 -12.97 -8.06 6.16
N ASN A 220 -13.01 -6.74 6.00
CA ASN A 220 -12.64 -5.79 7.05
C ASN A 220 -13.56 -5.89 8.26
N SER A 221 -14.87 -6.08 8.05
CA SER A 221 -15.83 -6.28 9.13
C SER A 221 -15.53 -7.55 9.92
N ILE A 222 -15.15 -8.64 9.24
CA ILE A 222 -14.72 -9.90 9.87
C ILE A 222 -13.44 -9.69 10.68
N ILE A 223 -12.42 -9.04 10.11
CA ILE A 223 -11.16 -8.74 10.80
C ILE A 223 -11.42 -7.86 12.04
N TYR A 224 -12.29 -6.87 11.90
CA TYR A 224 -12.68 -5.98 13.00
C TYR A 224 -13.32 -6.76 14.16
N LEU A 225 -14.34 -7.58 13.89
CA LEU A 225 -15.01 -8.36 14.93
C LEU A 225 -14.08 -9.41 15.55
N ALA A 226 -13.27 -10.11 14.75
CA ALA A 226 -12.27 -11.03 15.26
C ALA A 226 -11.22 -10.33 16.14
N GLY A 227 -10.82 -9.11 15.77
CA GLY A 227 -9.91 -8.29 16.58
C GLY A 227 -10.53 -7.83 17.90
N LEU A 228 -11.82 -7.47 17.92
CA LEU A 228 -12.54 -7.18 19.16
C LEU A 228 -12.63 -8.42 20.08
N ILE A 229 -12.87 -9.59 19.51
CA ILE A 229 -12.88 -10.87 20.26
C ILE A 229 -11.49 -11.14 20.86
N ALA A 230 -10.43 -11.01 20.06
CA ALA A 230 -9.05 -11.22 20.51
C ALA A 230 -8.65 -10.20 21.60
N TRP A 231 -9.06 -8.95 21.46
CA TRP A 231 -8.86 -7.92 22.49
C TRP A 231 -9.59 -8.25 23.79
N ALA A 232 -10.87 -8.66 23.72
CA ALA A 232 -11.65 -9.05 24.90
C ALA A 232 -11.03 -10.25 25.65
N GLN A 233 -10.24 -11.08 24.96
CA GLN A 233 -9.49 -12.20 25.53
C GLN A 233 -8.07 -11.81 26.01
N GLY A 234 -7.67 -10.54 25.89
CA GLY A 234 -6.36 -10.06 26.32
C GLY A 234 -5.21 -10.33 25.33
N LEU A 235 -5.49 -10.80 24.10
CA LEU A 235 -4.49 -11.12 23.09
C LEU A 235 -3.91 -9.87 22.38
N ILE A 236 -4.62 -8.73 22.45
CA ILE A 236 -4.20 -7.46 21.84
C ILE A 236 -4.03 -6.39 22.91
N PRO A 237 -2.95 -6.44 23.71
CA PRO A 237 -2.74 -5.48 24.80
C PRO A 237 -2.54 -4.04 24.31
N MET A 238 -2.19 -3.85 23.03
CA MET A 238 -2.06 -2.52 22.40
C MET A 238 -3.37 -1.72 22.40
N PHE A 239 -4.52 -2.37 22.50
CA PHE A 239 -5.83 -1.70 22.52
C PHE A 239 -6.26 -1.27 23.93
N ASN A 240 -5.54 -1.69 24.97
CA ASN A 240 -5.87 -1.31 26.33
C ASN A 240 -5.61 0.18 26.56
N SER A 241 -6.42 0.80 27.41
CA SER A 241 -6.28 2.22 27.75
C SER A 241 -4.91 2.52 28.35
N PRO A 242 -4.32 3.70 28.07
CA PRO A 242 -3.06 4.11 28.68
C PRO A 242 -3.14 4.15 30.21
N ALA A 243 -2.02 3.88 30.88
CA ALA A 243 -1.94 3.82 32.35
C ALA A 243 -2.33 5.15 33.05
N GLY A 244 -2.26 6.29 32.35
CA GLY A 244 -2.64 7.62 32.85
C GLY A 244 -4.10 8.01 32.63
N GLY A 245 -4.94 7.12 32.10
CA GLY A 245 -6.29 7.45 31.63
C GLY A 245 -6.28 8.15 30.27
N GLY A 246 -7.42 8.15 29.58
CA GLY A 246 -7.58 8.73 28.24
C GLY A 246 -7.95 7.71 27.16
N ILE A 247 -8.32 8.22 25.98
CA ILE A 247 -8.74 7.40 24.84
C ILE A 247 -7.50 6.84 24.16
N ASN A 248 -7.43 5.50 24.01
CA ASN A 248 -6.44 4.86 23.15
C ASN A 248 -6.81 5.14 21.69
N MET A 249 -6.04 6.01 21.02
CA MET A 249 -6.35 6.42 19.66
C MET A 249 -6.20 5.30 18.63
N ILE A 250 -5.31 4.33 18.86
CA ILE A 250 -5.21 3.14 17.99
C ILE A 250 -6.49 2.33 18.07
N PHE A 251 -6.99 2.08 19.28
CA PHE A 251 -8.26 1.38 19.47
C PHE A 251 -9.44 2.18 18.91
N PHE A 252 -9.47 3.50 19.10
CA PHE A 252 -10.49 4.37 18.51
C PHE A 252 -10.51 4.27 16.97
N LEU A 253 -9.35 4.39 16.32
CA LEU A 253 -9.23 4.28 14.86
C LEU A 253 -9.63 2.88 14.36
N PHE A 254 -9.24 1.82 15.08
CA PHE A 254 -9.65 0.45 14.79
C PHE A 254 -11.18 0.29 14.79
N ASN A 255 -11.86 0.83 15.81
CA ASN A 255 -13.32 0.83 15.89
C ASN A 255 -13.96 1.70 14.80
N LEU A 256 -13.42 2.89 14.54
CA LEU A 256 -13.93 3.79 13.50
C LEU A 256 -13.88 3.13 12.11
N ILE A 257 -12.72 2.58 11.72
CA ILE A 257 -12.52 1.90 10.43
C ILE A 257 -13.42 0.66 10.35
N GLY A 258 -13.52 -0.12 11.44
CA GLY A 258 -14.38 -1.30 11.53
C GLY A 258 -15.87 -0.97 11.32
N LEU A 259 -16.38 0.03 12.03
CA LEU A 259 -17.78 0.48 11.90
C LEU A 259 -18.07 1.07 10.51
N LEU A 260 -17.15 1.88 9.97
CA LEU A 260 -17.26 2.39 8.60
C LEU A 260 -17.25 1.27 7.56
N SER A 261 -16.47 0.20 7.78
CA SER A 261 -16.45 -0.97 6.91
C SER A 261 -17.78 -1.73 6.96
N ILE A 262 -18.39 -1.90 8.14
CA ILE A 262 -19.72 -2.50 8.27
C ILE A 262 -20.77 -1.65 7.53
N ALA A 263 -20.75 -0.33 7.73
CA ALA A 263 -21.66 0.59 7.06
C ALA A 263 -21.47 0.54 5.53
N ALA A 264 -20.24 0.50 5.05
CA ALA A 264 -19.91 0.35 3.63
C ALA A 264 -20.39 -0.98 3.07
N TYR A 265 -20.20 -2.10 3.79
CA TYR A 265 -20.71 -3.41 3.40
C TYR A 265 -22.25 -3.38 3.24
N VAL A 266 -22.98 -2.85 4.22
CA VAL A 266 -24.44 -2.74 4.17
C VAL A 266 -24.88 -1.87 2.99
N TRP A 267 -24.23 -0.72 2.80
CA TRP A 267 -24.50 0.19 1.68
C TRP A 267 -24.32 -0.49 0.32
N PHE A 268 -23.20 -1.22 0.13
CA PHE A 268 -22.95 -1.93 -1.11
C PHE A 268 -23.88 -3.12 -1.30
N ALA A 269 -24.23 -3.86 -0.24
CA ALA A 269 -25.20 -4.96 -0.32
C ALA A 269 -26.58 -4.47 -0.81
N ILE A 270 -27.02 -3.29 -0.36
CA ILE A 270 -28.25 -2.65 -0.84
C ILE A 270 -28.10 -2.25 -2.33
N ARG A 271 -26.97 -1.62 -2.72
CA ARG A 271 -26.74 -1.20 -4.12
C ARG A 271 -26.62 -2.38 -5.09
N THR A 272 -25.97 -3.46 -4.68
CA THR A 272 -25.79 -4.66 -5.52
C THR A 272 -27.00 -5.59 -5.51
N LYS A 273 -28.03 -5.26 -4.72
CA LYS A 273 -29.29 -6.00 -4.59
C LYS A 273 -29.08 -7.47 -4.22
N GLU A 274 -28.29 -7.67 -3.16
CA GLU A 274 -27.99 -8.99 -2.63
C GLU A 274 -29.27 -9.74 -2.26
N ASP A 275 -29.33 -11.02 -2.66
CA ASP A 275 -30.41 -11.89 -2.27
C ASP A 275 -30.20 -12.49 -0.87
N PHE A 276 -31.22 -13.18 -0.38
CA PHE A 276 -31.15 -13.83 0.93
C PHE A 276 -30.02 -14.87 1.02
N TRP A 277 -29.72 -15.58 -0.08
CA TRP A 277 -28.72 -16.65 -0.10
C TRP A 277 -27.29 -16.11 -0.05
N GLU A 278 -27.02 -15.00 -0.72
CA GLU A 278 -25.76 -14.29 -0.62
C GLU A 278 -25.55 -13.70 0.78
N LEU A 279 -26.58 -13.11 1.39
CA LEU A 279 -26.50 -12.61 2.77
C LEU A 279 -26.29 -13.76 3.77
N LEU A 280 -26.94 -14.90 3.57
CA LEU A 280 -26.74 -16.10 4.40
C LEU A 280 -25.32 -16.66 4.24
N ARG A 281 -24.77 -16.66 3.02
CA ARG A 281 -23.38 -17.03 2.74
C ARG A 281 -22.41 -16.11 3.49
N ASP A 282 -22.60 -14.81 3.37
CA ASP A 282 -21.73 -13.80 3.98
C ASP A 282 -21.79 -13.90 5.53
N GLY A 283 -22.99 -14.12 6.08
CA GLY A 283 -23.22 -14.36 7.50
C GLY A 283 -22.62 -15.68 8.01
N ALA A 284 -22.65 -16.75 7.21
CA ALA A 284 -22.00 -18.01 7.56
C ALA A 284 -20.47 -17.87 7.62
N LEU A 285 -19.85 -17.09 6.71
CA LEU A 285 -18.42 -16.82 6.81
C LEU A 285 -18.10 -16.04 8.09
N LEU A 286 -18.83 -14.95 8.35
CA LEU A 286 -18.67 -14.10 9.54
C LEU A 286 -18.77 -14.93 10.82
N LEU A 287 -19.83 -15.71 10.97
CA LEU A 287 -20.08 -16.54 12.13
C LEU A 287 -18.97 -17.59 12.31
N GLY A 288 -18.57 -18.26 11.23
CA GLY A 288 -17.49 -19.25 11.26
C GLY A 288 -16.18 -18.67 11.80
N VAL A 289 -15.76 -17.51 11.28
CA VAL A 289 -14.52 -16.85 11.73
C VAL A 289 -14.63 -16.36 13.18
N CYS A 290 -15.74 -15.72 13.56
CA CYS A 290 -15.94 -15.25 14.93
C CYS A 290 -15.95 -16.40 15.95
N LEU A 291 -16.60 -17.53 15.63
CA LEU A 291 -16.62 -18.71 16.50
C LEU A 291 -15.22 -19.33 16.65
N LEU A 292 -14.42 -19.36 15.58
CA LEU A 292 -13.05 -19.87 15.64
C LEU A 292 -12.08 -18.91 16.35
N ALA A 293 -12.39 -17.62 16.37
CA ALA A 293 -11.65 -16.63 17.16
C ALA A 293 -11.96 -16.68 18.66
N LEU A 294 -13.05 -17.37 19.07
CA LEU A 294 -13.38 -17.53 20.48
C LEU A 294 -12.50 -18.59 21.14
N THR A 295 -11.85 -18.23 22.25
CA THR A 295 -11.15 -19.17 23.14
C THR A 295 -11.86 -19.27 24.50
N PRO A 296 -13.09 -19.80 24.57
CA PRO A 296 -13.82 -19.90 25.83
C PRO A 296 -13.26 -21.05 26.69
N SER A 297 -13.85 -21.29 27.87
CA SER A 297 -13.46 -22.42 28.73
C SER A 297 -13.62 -23.77 28.01
N GLU A 298 -12.88 -24.79 28.46
CA GLU A 298 -12.65 -26.06 27.74
C GLU A 298 -13.90 -26.69 27.11
N ILE A 299 -15.04 -26.72 27.81
CA ILE A 299 -16.29 -27.31 27.27
C ILE A 299 -16.87 -26.47 26.13
N PHE A 300 -16.91 -25.14 26.29
CA PHE A 300 -17.43 -24.24 25.27
C PHE A 300 -16.47 -24.09 24.09
N ARG A 301 -15.19 -24.43 24.26
CA ARG A 301 -14.17 -24.33 23.21
C ARG A 301 -14.48 -25.31 22.08
N TRP A 302 -14.80 -26.55 22.41
CA TRP A 302 -15.17 -27.55 21.41
C TRP A 302 -16.48 -27.21 20.68
N LEU A 303 -17.46 -26.64 21.39
CA LEU A 303 -18.70 -26.15 20.76
C LEU A 303 -18.42 -25.01 19.78
N ALA A 304 -17.58 -24.05 20.16
CA ALA A 304 -17.18 -22.94 19.29
C ALA A 304 -16.40 -23.44 18.06
N VAL A 305 -15.47 -24.39 18.24
CA VAL A 305 -14.70 -25.00 17.14
C VAL A 305 -15.60 -25.76 16.19
N ILE A 306 -16.46 -26.66 16.70
CA ILE A 306 -17.39 -27.45 15.88
C ILE A 306 -18.39 -26.54 15.15
N GLY A 307 -18.96 -25.57 15.86
CA GLY A 307 -19.87 -24.58 15.27
C GLY A 307 -19.18 -23.73 14.21
N GLY A 308 -17.94 -23.31 14.46
CA GLY A 308 -17.12 -22.55 13.53
C GLY A 308 -16.84 -23.31 12.24
N PHE A 309 -16.35 -24.54 12.33
CA PHE A 309 -16.14 -25.41 11.17
C PHE A 309 -17.46 -25.74 10.45
N GLY A 310 -18.53 -26.02 11.19
CA GLY A 310 -19.86 -26.25 10.61
C GLY A 310 -20.35 -25.04 9.81
N SER A 311 -20.13 -23.83 10.33
CA SER A 311 -20.47 -22.57 9.66
C SER A 311 -19.61 -22.34 8.41
N LEU A 312 -18.32 -22.68 8.45
CA LEU A 312 -17.44 -22.63 7.26
C LEU A 312 -17.83 -23.68 6.20
N CYS A 313 -18.26 -24.88 6.60
CA CYS A 313 -18.81 -25.88 5.68
C CYS A 313 -20.10 -25.37 5.02
N LEU A 314 -20.98 -24.74 5.80
CA LEU A 314 -22.18 -24.09 5.28
C LEU A 314 -21.81 -22.97 4.30
N TRP A 315 -20.85 -22.12 4.64
CA TRP A 315 -20.34 -21.08 3.75
C TRP A 315 -19.82 -21.67 2.43
N ALA A 316 -19.02 -22.73 2.47
CA ALA A 316 -18.50 -23.38 1.27
C ALA A 316 -19.63 -23.97 0.41
N TYR A 317 -20.62 -24.60 1.04
CA TYR A 317 -21.80 -25.11 0.37
C TYR A 317 -22.64 -24.00 -0.28
N LEU A 318 -22.91 -22.90 0.44
CA LEU A 318 -23.66 -21.75 -0.09
C LEU A 318 -22.88 -21.03 -1.20
N THR A 319 -21.55 -20.97 -1.12
CA THR A 319 -20.69 -20.44 -2.19
C THR A 319 -20.82 -21.28 -3.46
N TRP A 320 -20.88 -22.61 -3.33
CA TRP A 320 -21.13 -23.49 -4.47
C TRP A 320 -22.52 -23.30 -5.07
N LEU A 321 -23.56 -23.15 -4.23
CA LEU A 321 -24.93 -22.90 -4.70
C LEU A 321 -25.07 -21.55 -5.41
N THR A 322 -24.47 -20.50 -4.87
CA THR A 322 -24.54 -19.12 -5.38
C THR A 322 -23.50 -18.79 -6.44
N ARG A 323 -22.68 -19.75 -6.88
CA ARG A 323 -21.56 -19.53 -7.83
C ARG A 323 -21.95 -18.87 -9.16
N LYS A 324 -23.22 -18.98 -9.57
CA LYS A 324 -23.73 -18.35 -10.80
C LYS A 324 -23.91 -16.84 -10.64
N GLU A 325 -24.16 -16.38 -9.42
CA GLU A 325 -24.32 -14.95 -9.10
C GLU A 325 -22.98 -14.24 -9.05
N GLY A 326 -21.92 -14.92 -8.63
CA GLY A 326 -20.58 -14.35 -8.55
C GLY A 326 -19.63 -15.16 -7.68
N LEU A 327 -18.33 -14.89 -7.83
CA LEU A 327 -17.25 -15.52 -7.04
C LEU A 327 -16.31 -14.45 -6.45
N GLU A 328 -16.79 -13.22 -6.32
CA GLU A 328 -16.05 -12.06 -5.83
C GLU A 328 -15.45 -12.29 -4.45
N GLN A 329 -16.11 -13.05 -3.58
CA GLN A 329 -15.59 -13.43 -2.28
C GLN A 329 -14.30 -14.26 -2.39
N LEU A 330 -14.24 -15.23 -3.31
CA LEU A 330 -13.03 -16.01 -3.57
C LEU A 330 -11.91 -15.15 -4.18
N VAL A 331 -12.28 -14.13 -4.97
CA VAL A 331 -11.32 -13.15 -5.50
C VAL A 331 -10.68 -12.37 -4.36
N VAL A 332 -11.47 -11.90 -3.40
CA VAL A 332 -10.97 -11.17 -2.21
C VAL A 332 -10.13 -12.08 -1.32
N MET A 333 -10.52 -13.34 -1.12
CA MET A 333 -9.69 -14.31 -0.40
C MET A 333 -8.34 -14.54 -1.09
N LEU A 334 -8.33 -14.70 -2.42
CA LEU A 334 -7.09 -14.86 -3.17
C LEU A 334 -6.22 -13.59 -3.13
N MET A 335 -6.83 -12.40 -3.16
CA MET A 335 -6.13 -11.14 -2.95
C MET A 335 -5.42 -11.11 -1.59
N GLY A 336 -6.11 -11.50 -0.51
CA GLY A 336 -5.52 -11.61 0.82
C GLY A 336 -4.39 -12.63 0.89
N LEU A 337 -4.56 -13.81 0.29
CA LEU A 337 -3.52 -14.84 0.22
C LEU A 337 -2.28 -14.37 -0.54
N LEU A 338 -2.46 -13.65 -1.65
CA LEU A 338 -1.34 -13.11 -2.42
C LEU A 338 -0.64 -11.96 -1.68
N TRP A 339 -1.38 -11.13 -0.95
CA TRP A 339 -0.78 -10.13 -0.07
C TRP A 339 0.07 -10.81 1.02
N ILE A 340 -0.46 -11.86 1.68
CA ILE A 340 0.29 -12.66 2.64
C ILE A 340 1.52 -13.30 1.99
N ALA A 341 1.40 -13.79 0.75
CA ALA A 341 2.53 -14.35 0.01
C ALA A 341 3.62 -13.31 -0.31
N GLY A 342 3.27 -12.04 -0.53
CA GLY A 342 4.24 -10.95 -0.64
C GLY A 342 4.86 -10.59 0.71
N ALA A 343 4.04 -10.48 1.75
CA ALA A 343 4.46 -10.15 3.12
C ALA A 343 5.33 -11.26 3.75
N SER A 344 5.17 -12.52 3.33
CA SER A 344 5.96 -13.65 3.83
C SER A 344 7.44 -13.54 3.52
N LEU A 345 7.85 -12.61 2.64
CA LEU A 345 9.26 -12.29 2.42
C LEU A 345 9.95 -11.71 3.67
N TYR A 346 9.21 -11.31 4.71
CA TYR A 346 9.79 -11.10 6.05
C TYR A 346 10.52 -12.33 6.60
N LEU A 347 10.12 -13.55 6.22
CA LEU A 347 10.82 -14.79 6.59
C LEU A 347 12.27 -14.84 6.11
N TYR A 348 12.64 -14.01 5.12
CA TYR A 348 14.04 -13.78 4.76
C TYR A 348 14.89 -13.44 5.98
N MET A 349 14.38 -12.62 6.92
CA MET A 349 15.15 -12.23 8.10
C MET A 349 15.51 -13.43 8.98
N ALA A 350 14.59 -14.38 9.15
CA ALA A 350 14.86 -15.60 9.90
C ALA A 350 15.90 -16.47 9.17
N ILE A 351 15.76 -16.65 7.86
CA ILE A 351 16.68 -17.44 7.03
C ILE A 351 18.07 -16.82 7.01
N ALA A 352 18.18 -15.53 6.68
CA ALA A 352 19.43 -14.78 6.67
C ALA A 352 20.07 -14.81 8.07
N GLY A 353 19.27 -14.66 9.12
CA GLY A 353 19.73 -14.70 10.51
C GLY A 353 20.33 -16.04 10.95
N MET A 354 20.01 -17.15 10.28
CA MET A 354 20.63 -18.46 10.54
C MET A 354 22.08 -18.53 10.04
N SER A 355 22.45 -17.70 9.06
CA SER A 355 23.83 -17.58 8.57
C SER A 355 24.73 -16.71 9.46
N THR A 356 24.17 -16.09 10.49
CA THR A 356 24.87 -15.16 11.41
C THR A 356 25.65 -14.06 10.66
N PRO A 357 24.98 -13.27 9.79
CA PRO A 357 25.66 -12.24 9.01
C PRO A 357 26.21 -11.15 9.94
N PRO A 358 27.30 -10.45 9.54
CA PRO A 358 27.90 -9.39 10.35
C PRO A 358 26.93 -8.27 10.76
N MET A 359 25.89 -8.03 9.95
CA MET A 359 24.79 -7.13 10.28
C MET A 359 23.50 -7.94 10.51
N GLN A 360 23.05 -8.03 11.76
CA GLN A 360 21.84 -8.74 12.15
C GLN A 360 21.17 -8.07 13.37
N TRP A 361 20.31 -7.09 13.13
CA TRP A 361 19.51 -6.48 14.19
C TRP A 361 18.40 -7.42 14.68
N GLY A 362 18.10 -7.37 15.98
CA GLY A 362 16.95 -8.07 16.60
C GLY A 362 17.05 -9.60 16.66
N TYR A 363 18.12 -10.21 16.17
CA TYR A 363 18.32 -11.68 16.12
C TYR A 363 17.09 -12.47 15.59
N PRO A 364 16.57 -12.16 14.39
CA PRO A 364 15.32 -12.72 13.85
C PRO A 364 15.36 -14.23 13.55
N ARG A 365 16.47 -14.92 13.85
CA ARG A 365 16.56 -16.38 13.84
C ARG A 365 15.75 -17.03 14.98
N THR A 366 15.48 -16.30 16.05
CA THR A 366 14.59 -16.75 17.13
C THR A 366 13.18 -16.21 16.90
N VAL A 367 12.17 -16.92 17.40
CA VAL A 367 10.76 -16.50 17.28
C VAL A 367 10.56 -15.14 17.94
N GLU A 368 11.09 -14.95 19.14
CA GLU A 368 11.02 -13.68 19.88
C GLU A 368 11.69 -12.53 19.11
N GLY A 369 12.92 -12.75 18.62
CA GLY A 369 13.66 -11.75 17.86
C GLY A 369 12.97 -11.36 16.55
N PHE A 370 12.37 -12.33 15.86
CA PHE A 370 11.62 -12.11 14.63
C PHE A 370 10.41 -11.21 14.87
N PHE A 371 9.59 -11.52 15.87
CA PHE A 371 8.45 -10.69 16.21
C PHE A 371 8.87 -9.35 16.80
N HIS A 372 9.96 -9.27 17.55
CA HIS A 372 10.51 -8.01 18.05
C HIS A 372 10.95 -7.09 16.90
N ALA A 373 11.61 -7.63 15.87
CA ALA A 373 12.00 -6.86 14.68
C ALA A 373 10.79 -6.40 13.87
N ILE A 374 9.84 -7.29 13.55
CA ILE A 374 8.64 -6.93 12.77
C ILE A 374 7.78 -5.92 13.51
N THR A 375 7.59 -6.08 14.82
CA THR A 375 6.76 -5.15 15.61
C THR A 375 7.48 -3.86 15.96
N ARG A 376 8.72 -3.67 15.48
CA ARG A 376 9.54 -2.48 15.76
C ARG A 376 9.71 -2.27 17.27
N GLY A 377 9.90 -3.36 18.02
CA GLY A 377 9.86 -3.36 19.49
C GLY A 377 10.94 -2.51 20.19
N GLN A 378 11.97 -2.10 19.47
CA GLN A 378 13.02 -1.18 19.94
C GLN A 378 12.64 0.30 19.82
N TYR A 379 11.59 0.63 19.06
CA TYR A 379 11.13 2.00 18.85
C TYR A 379 9.93 2.33 19.75
N GLU A 380 9.67 3.62 19.91
CA GLU A 380 8.44 4.08 20.55
C GLU A 380 7.22 3.55 19.78
N LYS A 381 6.24 3.03 20.52
CA LYS A 381 5.01 2.52 19.92
C LYS A 381 4.27 3.68 19.22
N PRO A 382 3.57 3.40 18.10
CA PRO A 382 2.75 4.42 17.45
C PRO A 382 1.79 5.06 18.46
N ASN A 383 1.81 6.39 18.52
CA ASN A 383 0.98 7.17 19.43
C ASN A 383 0.24 8.27 18.66
N PRO A 384 -0.84 7.92 17.94
CA PRO A 384 -1.60 8.90 17.16
C PRO A 384 -2.12 10.03 18.04
N THR A 385 -2.11 11.26 17.51
CA THR A 385 -2.58 12.44 18.23
C THR A 385 -4.02 12.25 18.72
N ASN A 386 -4.23 12.46 20.02
CA ASN A 386 -5.56 12.40 20.60
C ASN A 386 -6.33 13.68 20.26
N ILE A 387 -7.13 13.62 19.21
CA ILE A 387 -7.93 14.75 18.70
C ILE A 387 -8.97 15.27 19.71
N PHE A 388 -9.36 14.46 20.70
CA PHE A 388 -10.33 14.85 21.73
C PHE A 388 -9.66 15.59 22.89
N ALA A 389 -8.41 15.23 23.20
CA ALA A 389 -7.62 15.86 24.25
C ALA A 389 -6.86 17.09 23.75
N ASP A 390 -6.33 17.04 22.52
CA ASP A 390 -5.50 18.08 21.91
C ASP A 390 -5.86 18.28 20.42
N PRO A 391 -7.05 18.86 20.13
CA PRO A 391 -7.48 19.13 18.76
C PRO A 391 -6.57 20.12 18.04
N LEU A 392 -5.93 21.05 18.77
CA LEU A 392 -5.05 22.05 18.19
C LEU A 392 -3.77 21.42 17.65
N ARG A 393 -3.17 20.45 18.35
CA ARG A 393 -2.00 19.72 17.83
C ARG A 393 -2.30 19.00 16.53
N PHE A 394 -3.47 18.39 16.39
CA PHE A 394 -3.87 17.75 15.14
C PHE A 394 -4.00 18.77 14.00
N LEU A 395 -4.60 19.94 14.26
CA LEU A 395 -4.67 21.03 13.27
C LEU A 395 -3.28 21.56 12.88
N VAL A 396 -2.34 21.63 13.83
CA VAL A 396 -0.95 21.99 13.54
C VAL A 396 -0.28 20.94 12.65
N GLN A 397 -0.48 19.65 12.90
CA GLN A 397 0.06 18.57 12.05
C GLN A 397 -0.53 18.61 10.63
N LEU A 398 -1.83 18.85 10.50
CA LEU A 398 -2.46 19.04 9.18
C LEU A 398 -1.91 20.27 8.46
N ARG A 399 -1.64 21.36 9.20
CA ARG A 399 -1.00 22.54 8.65
C ARG A 399 0.43 22.24 8.18
N MET A 400 1.21 21.49 8.97
CA MET A 400 2.56 21.06 8.57
C MET A 400 2.54 20.21 7.30
N LEU A 401 1.55 19.31 7.15
CA LEU A 401 1.37 18.54 5.93
C LEU A 401 1.07 19.46 4.73
N ALA A 402 0.19 20.44 4.89
CA ALA A 402 -0.14 21.39 3.84
C ALA A 402 1.03 22.31 3.47
N GLU A 403 1.76 22.81 4.47
CA GLU A 403 2.97 23.62 4.28
C GLU A 403 4.05 22.81 3.55
N GLY A 404 4.29 21.56 3.96
CA GLY A 404 5.22 20.66 3.27
C GLY A 404 4.85 20.43 1.80
N VAL A 405 3.57 20.25 1.46
CA VAL A 405 3.14 20.16 0.05
C VAL A 405 3.44 21.46 -0.71
N GLY A 406 3.22 22.62 -0.08
CA GLY A 406 3.52 23.92 -0.67
C GLY A 406 5.01 24.18 -0.86
N GLU A 407 5.85 23.78 0.09
CA GLU A 407 7.31 23.89 0.04
C GLU A 407 7.90 22.98 -1.04
N GLU A 408 7.43 21.73 -1.09
CA GLU A 408 8.00 20.69 -1.96
C GLU A 408 7.49 20.76 -3.41
N PHE A 409 6.24 21.15 -3.62
CA PHE A 409 5.62 21.17 -4.94
C PHE A 409 5.20 22.56 -5.41
N ASN A 410 5.43 23.63 -4.65
CA ASN A 410 4.95 24.99 -4.96
C ASN A 410 3.41 25.11 -5.01
N TRP A 411 2.87 26.14 -4.36
CA TRP A 411 1.43 26.39 -4.33
C TRP A 411 0.77 26.49 -5.72
N VAL A 412 1.48 27.00 -6.72
CA VAL A 412 0.96 27.09 -8.10
C VAL A 412 0.67 25.70 -8.65
N TYR A 413 1.60 24.75 -8.54
CA TYR A 413 1.37 23.39 -9.03
C TYR A 413 0.32 22.66 -8.18
N THR A 414 0.29 22.89 -6.86
CA THR A 414 -0.73 22.33 -5.96
C THR A 414 -2.14 22.75 -6.36
N PHE A 415 -2.38 24.02 -6.69
CA PHE A 415 -3.70 24.46 -7.16
C PHE A 415 -4.05 23.89 -8.54
N VAL A 416 -3.06 23.78 -9.44
CA VAL A 416 -3.27 23.12 -10.75
C VAL A 416 -3.64 21.64 -10.57
N ALA A 417 -3.07 20.95 -9.58
CA ALA A 417 -3.39 19.56 -9.28
C ALA A 417 -4.86 19.34 -8.83
N LEU A 418 -5.56 20.40 -8.41
CA LEU A 418 -6.99 20.35 -8.06
C LEU A 418 -7.92 20.49 -9.27
N VAL A 419 -7.44 20.98 -10.41
CA VAL A 419 -8.25 21.22 -11.62
C VAL A 419 -9.01 19.97 -12.07
N PRO A 420 -8.41 18.76 -12.11
CA PRO A 420 -9.16 17.55 -12.46
C PRO A 420 -10.39 17.31 -11.58
N LEU A 421 -10.37 17.71 -10.30
CA LEU A 421 -11.50 17.52 -9.38
C LEU A 421 -12.73 18.36 -9.78
N LEU A 422 -12.53 19.50 -10.46
CA LEU A 422 -13.63 20.32 -10.99
C LEU A 422 -14.43 19.58 -12.07
N TYR A 423 -13.81 18.64 -12.76
CA TYR A 423 -14.43 17.83 -13.81
C TYR A 423 -14.93 16.48 -13.29
N PHE A 424 -14.85 16.22 -11.99
CA PHE A 424 -15.12 14.90 -11.40
C PHE A 424 -16.48 14.32 -11.83
N PHE A 425 -17.56 15.11 -11.77
CA PHE A 425 -18.90 14.62 -12.16
C PHE A 425 -19.10 14.46 -13.67
N LYS A 426 -18.24 15.06 -14.50
CA LYS A 426 -18.24 14.90 -15.97
C LYS A 426 -17.45 13.67 -16.44
N MET A 427 -16.61 13.09 -15.58
CA MET A 427 -15.78 11.93 -15.91
C MET A 427 -16.58 10.62 -15.98
N GLN A 428 -16.12 9.68 -16.81
CA GLN A 428 -16.70 8.34 -16.82
C GLN A 428 -16.37 7.59 -15.52
N LYS A 429 -17.06 6.47 -15.28
CA LYS A 429 -16.92 5.68 -14.04
C LYS A 429 -15.48 5.25 -13.77
N ARG A 430 -14.71 4.93 -14.81
CA ARG A 430 -13.33 4.43 -14.68
C ARG A 430 -12.36 5.54 -14.22
N GLU A 431 -12.45 6.75 -14.77
CA GLU A 431 -11.63 7.89 -14.36
C GLU A 431 -12.02 8.36 -12.96
N ARG A 432 -13.33 8.42 -12.64
CA ARG A 432 -13.79 8.76 -11.29
C ARG A 432 -13.27 7.78 -10.25
N ALA A 433 -13.32 6.48 -10.53
CA ALA A 433 -12.79 5.46 -9.62
C ALA A 433 -11.28 5.61 -9.39
N TRP A 434 -10.52 5.95 -10.43
CA TRP A 434 -9.09 6.20 -10.31
C TRP A 434 -8.78 7.44 -9.47
N ILE A 435 -9.46 8.56 -9.73
CA ILE A 435 -9.30 9.80 -8.97
C ILE A 435 -9.71 9.62 -7.51
N LEU A 436 -10.85 8.97 -7.24
CA LEU A 436 -11.27 8.62 -5.86
C LEU A 436 -10.22 7.76 -5.16
N GLY A 437 -9.66 6.77 -5.86
CA GLY A 437 -8.60 5.92 -5.34
C GLY A 437 -7.35 6.70 -4.95
N ILE A 438 -6.84 7.57 -5.83
CA ILE A 438 -5.66 8.41 -5.53
C ILE A 438 -5.93 9.32 -4.33
N VAL A 439 -7.08 10.00 -4.30
CA VAL A 439 -7.45 10.90 -3.20
C VAL A 439 -7.57 10.12 -1.88
N ALA A 440 -8.17 8.94 -1.91
CA ALA A 440 -8.29 8.09 -0.73
C ALA A 440 -6.93 7.58 -0.24
N ILE A 441 -6.05 7.13 -1.15
CA ILE A 441 -4.68 6.71 -0.80
C ILE A 441 -3.90 7.87 -0.20
N TYR A 442 -3.98 9.07 -0.79
CA TYR A 442 -3.32 10.27 -0.25
C TYR A 442 -3.84 10.62 1.14
N PHE A 443 -5.16 10.63 1.33
CA PHE A 443 -5.76 10.90 2.63
C PHE A 443 -5.33 9.86 3.68
N CYS A 444 -5.37 8.58 3.33
CA CYS A 444 -4.94 7.50 4.21
C CYS A 444 -3.45 7.59 4.56
N MET A 445 -2.58 7.94 3.62
CA MET A 445 -1.14 8.01 3.87
C MET A 445 -0.68 9.29 4.58
N GLY A 446 -1.41 10.40 4.40
CA GLY A 446 -1.02 11.70 4.94
C GLY A 446 -1.75 12.11 6.22
N VAL A 447 -3.03 11.74 6.36
CA VAL A 447 -3.90 12.24 7.44
C VAL A 447 -4.16 11.20 8.54
N LEU A 448 -4.26 9.92 8.18
CA LEU A 448 -4.50 8.80 9.09
C LEU A 448 -3.17 8.18 9.54
#